data_AF-A0A258D738-F1
#
_entry.id   AF-A0A258D738-F1
#
_cell.length_a   1.000
_cell.length_b   1.000
_cell.length_c   1.000
_cell.angle_alpha   90.00
_cell.angle_beta   90.00
_cell.angle_gamma   90.00
#
_symmetry.space_group_name_H-M   'P 1'
#
loop_
_entity.id
_entity.type
_entity.pdbx_description
1 polymer ?
#
loop_
_entity_poly.entity_id
_entity_poly.type
_entity_poly.pdbx_seq_one_letter_code
_entity_poly.pdbx_strand_id
1 'polypeptide(L)'
;MAAAETMKTTVEQMTTASNQAFKEGVEKSLAALAEANTHSKKNLEAVVASVTAATKGAEALGAQTFAYSKKAAEDQVAAAKSLAAAKSVQEAVELQTAWAKSALEAYIAQVSKASEIVSASIKDSVKPLNERVSAAVEKFQAAR
;
A
#
# COMPACT_ATOMS: atom_id res chain seq x y z
N MET A 1 -34.47 63.98 17.51
CA MET A 1 -34.04 62.90 18.43
C MET A 1 -34.03 61.54 17.72
N ALA A 2 -35.10 61.15 17.01
CA ALA A 2 -35.17 59.88 16.28
C ALA A 2 -34.00 59.59 15.31
N ALA A 3 -33.57 60.57 14.50
CA ALA A 3 -32.48 60.37 13.53
C ALA A 3 -31.11 60.06 14.18
N ALA A 4 -30.85 60.61 15.38
CA ALA A 4 -29.60 60.36 16.11
C ALA A 4 -29.59 58.97 16.76
N GLU A 5 -30.74 58.48 17.25
CA GLU A 5 -30.89 57.11 17.74
C GLU A 5 -30.81 56.09 16.61
N THR A 6 -31.43 56.35 15.46
CA THR A 6 -31.31 55.49 14.27
C THR A 6 -29.86 55.37 13.83
N MET A 7 -29.13 56.50 13.73
CA MET A 7 -27.72 56.49 13.34
C MET A 7 -26.84 55.74 14.35
N LYS A 8 -27.07 55.93 15.66
CA LYS A 8 -26.35 55.21 16.71
C LYS A 8 -26.60 53.69 16.64
N THR A 9 -27.85 53.29 16.45
CA THR A 9 -28.25 51.87 16.32
C THR A 9 -27.64 51.24 15.06
N THR A 10 -27.63 51.95 13.93
CA THR A 10 -27.00 51.47 12.69
C THR A 10 -25.49 51.29 12.85
N VAL A 11 -24.80 52.20 13.55
CA VAL A 11 -23.36 52.08 13.83
C VAL A 11 -23.07 50.90 14.77
N GLU A 12 -23.87 50.69 15.81
CA GLU A 12 -23.74 49.56 16.74
C GLU A 12 -24.00 48.21 16.04
N GLN A 13 -25.02 48.13 15.19
CA GLN A 13 -25.31 46.95 14.37
C GLN A 13 -24.20 46.67 13.35
N MET A 14 -23.71 47.71 12.67
CA MET A 14 -22.61 47.58 11.71
C MET A 14 -21.33 47.10 12.42
N THR A 15 -21.00 47.67 13.58
CA THR A 15 -19.83 47.27 14.38
C THR A 15 -19.95 45.81 14.84
N THR A 16 -21.14 45.39 15.27
CA THR A 16 -21.41 44.02 15.70
C THR A 16 -21.29 43.04 14.52
N ALA A 17 -21.89 43.35 13.38
CA ALA A 17 -21.80 42.54 12.17
C ALA A 17 -20.36 42.45 11.65
N SER A 18 -19.58 43.55 11.69
CA SER A 18 -18.17 43.55 11.32
C SER A 18 -17.32 42.68 12.26
N ASN A 19 -17.53 42.77 13.57
CA ASN A 19 -16.82 41.94 14.54
C ASN A 19 -17.16 40.45 14.38
N GLN A 20 -18.43 40.13 14.11
CA GLN A 20 -18.86 38.75 13.88
C GLN A 20 -18.28 38.19 12.57
N ALA A 21 -18.37 38.95 11.47
CA ALA A 21 -17.77 38.55 10.18
C ALA A 21 -16.25 38.38 10.27
N PHE A 22 -15.56 39.23 11.05
CA PHE A 22 -14.14 39.07 11.32
C PHE A 22 -13.85 37.77 12.09
N LYS A 23 -14.60 37.50 13.15
CA LYS A 23 -14.45 36.28 13.96
C LYS A 23 -14.69 35.02 13.13
N GLU A 24 -15.79 34.96 12.37
CA GLU A 24 -16.10 33.86 11.46
C GLU A 24 -15.03 33.70 10.37
N GLY A 25 -14.52 34.81 9.84
CA GLY A 25 -13.41 34.82 8.88
C GLY A 25 -12.14 34.20 9.44
N VAL A 26 -11.75 34.58 10.66
CA VAL A 26 -10.59 34.01 11.37
C VAL A 26 -10.80 32.52 11.67
N GLU A 27 -11.97 32.13 12.19
CA GLU A 27 -12.30 30.73 12.47
C GLU A 27 -12.24 29.87 11.20
N LYS A 28 -12.79 30.37 10.09
CA LYS A 28 -12.76 29.69 8.79
C LYS A 28 -11.33 29.57 8.24
N SER A 29 -10.51 30.61 8.37
CA SER A 29 -9.09 30.56 7.96
C SER A 29 -8.30 29.56 8.79
N LEU A 30 -8.49 29.52 10.11
CA LEU A 30 -7.84 28.55 11.00
C LEU A 30 -8.27 27.12 10.67
N ALA A 31 -9.57 26.89 10.44
CA ALA A 31 -10.08 25.59 10.02
C ALA A 31 -9.48 25.14 8.69
N ALA A 32 -9.41 26.03 7.69
CA ALA A 32 -8.81 25.74 6.39
C ALA A 32 -7.32 25.38 6.49
N LEU A 33 -6.56 26.06 7.36
CA LEU A 33 -5.15 25.73 7.61
C LEU A 33 -4.99 24.37 8.29
N ALA A 34 -5.82 24.07 9.29
CA ALA A 34 -5.81 22.78 9.97
C ALA A 34 -6.16 21.62 9.02
N GLU A 35 -7.14 21.82 8.14
CA GLU A 35 -7.51 20.86 7.10
C GLU A 35 -6.39 20.66 6.07
N ALA A 36 -5.76 21.75 5.60
CA ALA A 36 -4.66 21.68 4.65
C ALA A 36 -3.47 20.89 5.24
N ASN A 37 -3.12 21.16 6.49
CA ASN A 37 -2.06 20.43 7.19
C ASN A 37 -2.40 18.94 7.35
N THR A 38 -3.63 18.63 7.75
CA THR A 38 -4.11 17.25 7.89
C THR A 38 -4.10 16.51 6.55
N HIS A 39 -4.52 17.17 5.47
CA HIS A 39 -4.52 16.57 4.13
C HIS A 39 -3.09 16.29 3.64
N SER A 40 -2.18 17.24 3.83
CA SER A 40 -0.76 17.06 3.51
C SER A 40 -0.16 15.86 4.26
N LYS A 41 -0.40 15.78 5.58
CA LYS A 41 0.05 14.66 6.41
C LYS A 41 -0.49 13.32 5.90
N LYS A 42 -1.79 13.22 5.62
CA LYS A 42 -2.41 11.98 5.10
C LYS A 42 -1.86 11.56 3.74
N ASN A 43 -1.50 12.51 2.88
CA ASN A 43 -0.86 12.19 1.59
C ASN A 43 0.54 11.62 1.79
N LEU A 44 1.33 12.20 2.70
CA LEU A 44 2.65 11.65 3.05
C LEU A 44 2.55 10.25 3.67
N GLU A 45 1.61 10.06 4.61
CA GLU A 45 1.34 8.74 5.22
C GLU A 45 0.98 7.69 4.16
N ALA A 46 0.16 8.06 3.17
CA ALA A 46 -0.21 7.17 2.08
C ALA A 46 1.01 6.78 1.22
N VAL A 47 1.88 7.73 0.86
CA VAL A 47 3.11 7.44 0.12
C VAL A 47 4.03 6.52 0.93
N VAL A 48 4.22 6.77 2.22
CA VAL A 48 5.02 5.92 3.11
C VAL A 48 4.43 4.51 3.19
N ALA A 49 3.11 4.38 3.31
CA ALA A 49 2.42 3.10 3.32
C ALA A 49 2.61 2.34 2.00
N SER A 50 2.52 3.03 0.86
CA SER A 50 2.78 2.46 -0.48
C SER A 50 4.20 1.93 -0.61
N VAL A 51 5.20 2.71 -0.21
CA VAL A 51 6.62 2.28 -0.23
C VAL A 51 6.83 1.08 0.69
N THR A 52 6.25 1.12 1.90
CA THR A 52 6.35 0.02 2.87
C THR A 52 5.75 -1.27 2.30
N ALA A 53 4.60 -1.19 1.63
CA ALA A 53 3.96 -2.33 0.99
C ALA A 53 4.85 -2.91 -0.13
N ALA A 54 5.43 -2.06 -0.97
CA ALA A 54 6.37 -2.48 -2.02
C ALA A 54 7.61 -3.17 -1.43
N THR A 55 8.20 -2.62 -0.37
CA THR A 55 9.34 -3.23 0.33
C THR A 55 9.00 -4.61 0.86
N LYS A 56 7.83 -4.78 1.49
CA LYS A 56 7.38 -6.11 1.97
C LYS A 56 7.20 -7.12 0.84
N GLY A 57 6.70 -6.68 -0.31
CA GLY A 57 6.61 -7.52 -1.50
C GLY A 57 7.99 -8.01 -1.98
N ALA A 58 8.97 -7.11 -2.01
CA ALA A 58 10.35 -7.46 -2.36
C ALA A 58 10.99 -8.43 -1.34
N GLU A 59 10.78 -8.20 -0.05
CA GLU A 59 11.24 -9.10 1.03
C GLU A 59 10.62 -10.50 0.87
N ALA A 60 9.32 -10.58 0.62
CA ALA A 60 8.63 -11.85 0.41
C ALA A 60 9.17 -12.61 -0.81
N LEU A 61 9.44 -11.92 -1.91
CA LEU A 61 10.01 -12.52 -3.12
C LEU A 61 11.44 -13.04 -2.86
N GLY A 62 12.26 -12.26 -2.14
CA GLY A 62 13.60 -12.68 -1.75
C GLY A 62 13.59 -13.90 -0.83
N ALA A 63 12.74 -13.90 0.18
CA ALA A 63 12.59 -15.02 1.11
C ALA A 63 12.14 -16.30 0.40
N GLN A 64 11.20 -16.19 -0.55
CA GLN A 64 10.72 -17.32 -1.33
C GLN A 64 11.79 -17.84 -2.31
N THR A 65 12.56 -16.95 -2.93
CA THR A 65 13.73 -17.34 -3.75
C THR A 65 14.76 -18.11 -2.93
N PHE A 66 15.12 -17.60 -1.75
CA PHE A 66 16.07 -18.27 -0.86
C PHE A 66 15.57 -19.65 -0.42
N ALA A 67 14.28 -19.76 -0.06
CA ALA A 67 13.68 -21.04 0.31
C ALA A 67 13.73 -22.06 -0.83
N TYR A 68 13.44 -21.64 -2.07
CA TYR A 68 13.57 -22.49 -3.25
C TYR A 68 15.01 -22.95 -3.49
N SER A 69 15.99 -22.05 -3.42
CA SER A 69 17.41 -22.40 -3.58
C SER A 69 17.87 -23.41 -2.53
N LYS A 70 17.46 -23.23 -1.27
CA LYS A 70 17.76 -24.17 -0.19
C LYS A 70 17.17 -25.55 -0.49
N LYS A 71 15.90 -25.59 -0.87
CA LYS A 71 15.21 -26.85 -1.20
C LYS A 71 15.87 -27.55 -2.41
N ALA A 72 16.19 -26.80 -3.46
CA ALA A 72 16.83 -27.34 -4.65
C ALA A 72 18.19 -27.99 -4.33
N ALA A 73 18.97 -27.39 -3.43
CA ALA A 73 20.22 -27.97 -2.97
C ALA A 73 20.00 -29.28 -2.18
N GLU A 74 19.02 -29.32 -1.28
CA GLU A 74 18.64 -30.52 -0.52
C GLU A 74 18.17 -31.65 -1.45
N ASP A 75 17.31 -31.33 -2.42
CA ASP A 75 16.78 -32.26 -3.42
C ASP A 75 17.92 -32.82 -4.31
N GLN A 76 18.88 -31.99 -4.72
CA GLN A 76 20.03 -32.42 -5.51
C GLN A 76 20.92 -33.42 -4.76
N VAL A 77 21.18 -33.16 -3.47
CA VAL A 77 21.95 -34.07 -2.62
C VAL A 77 21.20 -35.39 -2.44
N ALA A 78 19.88 -35.35 -2.26
CA ALA A 78 19.05 -36.54 -2.18
C ALA A 78 19.10 -37.36 -3.48
N ALA A 79 18.96 -36.69 -4.63
CA ALA A 79 19.03 -37.34 -5.94
C ALA A 79 20.39 -38.01 -6.17
N ALA A 80 21.50 -37.32 -5.84
CA ALA A 80 22.84 -37.89 -5.97
C ALA A 80 23.04 -39.15 -5.11
N LYS A 81 22.52 -39.15 -3.87
CA LYS A 81 22.56 -40.33 -3.00
C LYS A 81 21.75 -41.49 -3.57
N SER A 82 20.55 -41.22 -4.07
CA SER A 82 19.70 -42.25 -4.67
C SER A 82 20.35 -42.83 -5.94
N LEU A 83 20.91 -41.99 -6.81
CA LEU A 83 21.64 -42.41 -8.00
C LEU A 83 22.86 -43.26 -7.67
N ALA A 84 23.63 -42.88 -6.65
CA ALA A 84 24.80 -43.66 -6.20
C ALA A 84 24.42 -45.04 -5.62
N ALA A 85 23.19 -45.19 -5.13
CA ALA A 85 22.65 -46.45 -4.62
C ALA A 85 21.97 -47.32 -5.70
N ALA A 86 21.85 -46.82 -6.94
CA ALA A 86 21.22 -47.55 -8.03
C ALA A 86 22.00 -48.82 -8.38
N LYS A 87 21.30 -49.93 -8.55
CA LYS A 87 21.88 -51.26 -8.82
C LYS A 87 21.92 -51.59 -10.31
N SER A 88 21.31 -50.76 -11.15
CA SER A 88 21.27 -50.94 -12.60
C SER A 88 21.13 -49.59 -13.33
N VAL A 89 21.45 -49.58 -14.62
CA VAL A 89 21.24 -48.41 -15.49
C VAL A 89 19.75 -48.06 -15.58
N GLN A 90 18.86 -49.05 -15.59
CA GLN A 90 17.43 -48.81 -15.66
C GLN A 90 16.90 -48.11 -14.41
N GLU A 91 17.30 -48.56 -13.22
CA GLU A 91 16.96 -47.90 -11.95
C GLU A 91 17.52 -46.46 -11.91
N ALA A 92 18.75 -46.24 -12.41
CA ALA A 92 19.33 -44.90 -12.50
C ALA A 92 18.52 -43.97 -13.44
N VAL A 93 18.04 -44.47 -14.58
CA VAL A 93 17.19 -43.71 -15.51
C VAL A 93 15.84 -43.37 -14.87
N GLU A 94 15.24 -44.30 -14.16
CA GLU A 94 13.97 -44.08 -13.43
C GLU A 94 14.14 -43.00 -12.36
N LEU A 95 15.20 -43.08 -11.55
CA LEU A 95 15.53 -42.08 -10.53
C LEU A 95 15.79 -40.69 -11.11
N GLN A 96 16.57 -40.60 -12.20
CA GLN A 96 16.84 -39.34 -12.89
C GLN A 96 15.56 -38.73 -13.48
N THR A 97 14.68 -39.56 -14.05
CA THR A 97 13.40 -39.13 -14.61
C THR A 97 12.46 -38.61 -13.52
N ALA A 98 12.39 -39.32 -12.38
CA ALA A 98 11.59 -38.89 -11.23
C ALA A 98 12.09 -37.56 -10.64
N TRP A 99 13.41 -37.41 -10.48
CA TRP A 99 14.02 -36.15 -10.04
C TRP A 99 13.70 -35.01 -11.03
N ALA A 100 13.88 -35.23 -12.33
CA ALA A 100 13.62 -34.20 -13.34
C ALA A 100 12.15 -33.75 -13.32
N LYS A 101 11.20 -34.69 -13.17
CA LYS A 101 9.78 -34.37 -13.02
C LYS A 101 9.52 -33.52 -11.77
N SER A 102 10.07 -33.93 -10.63
CA SER A 102 9.90 -33.19 -9.37
C SER A 102 10.53 -31.79 -9.43
N ALA A 103 11.70 -31.67 -10.05
CA ALA A 103 12.38 -30.38 -10.25
C ALA A 103 11.55 -29.42 -11.13
N LEU A 104 10.90 -29.94 -12.17
CA LEU A 104 10.00 -29.15 -13.02
C LEU A 104 8.76 -28.68 -12.24
N GLU A 105 8.12 -29.57 -11.48
CA GLU A 105 6.97 -29.24 -10.63
C GLU A 105 7.33 -28.16 -9.60
N ALA A 106 8.49 -28.30 -8.95
CA ALA A 106 8.99 -27.32 -7.99
C ALA A 106 9.29 -25.96 -8.64
N TYR A 107 9.86 -25.95 -9.85
CA TYR A 107 10.12 -24.72 -10.60
C TYR A 107 8.84 -24.00 -11.01
N ILE A 108 7.84 -24.73 -11.51
CA ILE A 108 6.53 -24.14 -11.86
C ILE A 108 5.89 -23.52 -10.61
N ALA A 109 5.90 -24.25 -9.48
CA ALA A 109 5.38 -23.73 -8.22
C ALA A 109 6.11 -22.46 -7.76
N GLN A 110 7.44 -22.42 -7.93
CA GLN A 110 8.27 -21.25 -7.62
C GLN A 110 7.87 -20.03 -8.46
N VAL A 111 7.67 -20.21 -9.78
CA VAL A 111 7.25 -19.14 -10.69
C VAL A 111 5.84 -18.65 -10.38
N SER A 112 4.89 -19.58 -10.16
CA SER A 112 3.51 -19.23 -9.79
C SER A 112 3.47 -18.40 -8.51
N LYS A 113 4.19 -18.82 -7.48
CA LYS A 113 4.23 -18.10 -6.20
C LYS A 113 4.94 -16.76 -6.30
N ALA A 114 5.99 -16.63 -7.11
CA ALA A 114 6.63 -15.35 -7.39
C ALA A 114 5.65 -14.37 -8.08
N SER A 115 4.87 -14.85 -9.05
CA SER A 115 3.83 -14.06 -9.72
C SER A 115 2.75 -13.57 -8.76
N GLU A 116 2.28 -14.43 -7.86
CA GLU A 116 1.33 -14.07 -6.80
C GLU A 116 1.88 -12.96 -5.89
N ILE A 117 3.13 -13.09 -5.44
CA ILE A 117 3.79 -12.08 -4.59
C ILE A 117 3.88 -10.73 -5.31
N VAL A 118 4.32 -10.72 -6.56
CA VAL A 118 4.45 -9.48 -7.35
C VAL A 118 3.09 -8.83 -7.56
N SER A 119 2.07 -9.61 -7.93
CA SER A 119 0.71 -9.11 -8.12
C SER A 119 0.12 -8.51 -6.83
N ALA A 120 0.29 -9.22 -5.71
CA ALA A 120 -0.11 -8.72 -4.40
C ALA A 120 0.64 -7.43 -4.01
N SER A 121 1.96 -7.40 -4.22
CA SER A 121 2.79 -6.22 -3.95
C SER A 121 2.31 -4.99 -4.71
N ILE A 122 1.98 -5.13 -6.01
CA ILE A 122 1.45 -4.01 -6.81
C ILE A 122 0.12 -3.53 -6.23
N LYS A 123 -0.80 -4.46 -5.97
CA LYS A 123 -2.12 -4.14 -5.41
C LYS A 123 -2.02 -3.41 -4.08
N ASP A 124 -1.21 -3.93 -3.16
CA ASP A 124 -1.04 -3.38 -1.83
C ASP A 124 -0.29 -2.04 -1.83
N SER A 125 0.62 -1.83 -2.80
CA SER A 125 1.33 -0.55 -2.96
C SER A 125 0.45 0.55 -3.52
N VAL A 126 -0.51 0.23 -4.39
CA VAL A 126 -1.41 1.22 -4.99
C VAL A 126 -2.60 1.57 -4.09
N LYS A 127 -3.03 0.62 -3.23
CA LYS A 127 -4.18 0.77 -2.36
C LYS A 127 -4.19 2.09 -1.53
N PRO A 128 -3.11 2.49 -0.83
CA PRO A 128 -3.11 3.72 -0.04
C PRO A 128 -3.37 4.97 -0.89
N LEU A 129 -2.87 5.01 -2.12
CA LEU A 129 -3.08 6.12 -3.04
C LEU A 129 -4.54 6.17 -3.53
N ASN A 130 -5.12 5.02 -3.84
CA ASN A 130 -6.54 4.93 -4.20
C ASN A 130 -7.44 5.42 -3.06
N GLU A 131 -7.13 5.07 -1.81
CA GLU A 131 -7.87 5.56 -0.64
C GLU A 131 -7.80 7.09 -0.51
N ARG A 132 -6.67 7.72 -0.88
CA ARG A 132 -6.56 9.19 -0.93
C ARG A 132 -7.44 9.80 -2.02
N VAL A 133 -7.49 9.18 -3.19
CA VAL A 133 -8.38 9.62 -4.28
C VAL A 133 -9.85 9.49 -3.87
N SER A 134 -10.25 8.35 -3.31
CA SER A 134 -11.60 8.14 -2.80
C SER A 134 -11.98 9.17 -1.74
N ALA A 135 -11.10 9.42 -0.77
CA ALA A 135 -11.35 10.43 0.26
C ALA A 135 -11.49 11.85 -0.32
N ALA A 136 -10.78 12.18 -1.39
CA ALA A 136 -10.92 13.46 -2.07
C ALA A 136 -12.27 13.59 -2.80
N VAL A 137 -12.72 12.50 -3.45
CA VAL A 137 -14.02 12.43 -4.11
C VAL A 137 -15.17 12.56 -3.09
N GLU A 138 -15.09 11.85 -1.96
CA GLU A 138 -16.08 11.93 -0.88
C GLU A 138 -16.17 13.36 -0.31
N LYS A 139 -15.02 14.03 -0.10
CA LYS A 139 -15.01 15.42 0.36
C LYS A 139 -15.67 16.37 -0.64
N PHE A 140 -15.42 16.18 -1.94
CA PHE A 140 -16.06 16.97 -2.98
C PHE A 140 -17.58 16.74 -3.02
N GLN A 141 -18.03 15.49 -2.86
CA GLN A 141 -19.45 15.17 -2.78
C GLN A 141 -20.12 15.77 -1.54
N ALA A 142 -19.46 15.75 -0.39
CA ALA A 142 -19.98 16.33 0.85
C ALA A 142 -20.06 17.87 0.83
N ALA A 143 -19.32 18.52 -0.06
CA ALA A 143 -19.31 19.97 -0.23
C ALA A 143 -20.32 20.48 -1.28
N ARG A 144 -21.02 19.58 -1.98
CA ARG A 144 -22.07 19.87 -2.96
C ARG A 144 -23.45 19.80 -2.31
#